data_AF-A0A2Z5E6X1-F1
#
_entry.id   AF-A0A2Z5E6X1-F1
#
_cell.length_a   1.000
_cell.length_b   1.000
_cell.length_c   1.000
_cell.angle_alpha   90.00
_cell.angle_beta   90.00
_cell.angle_gamma   90.00
#
_symmetry.space_group_name_H-M   'P 1'
#
loop_
_entity.id
_entity.type
_entity.pdbx_description
1 polymer ?
#
loop_
_entity_poly.entity_id
_entity_poly.type
_entity_poly.pdbx_seq_one_letter_code
_entity_poly.pdbx_strand_id
1 'polypeptide(L)'
;MKTPYDAAMRVRQRELDEVSTAIRAESGTLSVLEQERERLRAALRSEAQVAAELALCSQAWQGRMRGQGRELGVLQAQVQERIEHLREVAIDAYGTLRSIETAAEDYRRDAARVEASAEQSASDDLGAVAFLKARRSIRRENPR
;
A
#
# COMPACT_ATOMS: atom_id res chain seq x y z
N MET A 1 -4.34 14.52 -18.24
CA MET A 1 -3.00 14.48 -18.88
C MET A 1 -2.30 13.19 -18.48
N LYS A 2 -1.77 12.42 -19.44
CA LYS A 2 -0.99 11.20 -19.16
C LYS A 2 0.40 11.61 -18.69
N THR A 3 0.89 11.05 -17.58
CA THR A 3 2.25 11.37 -17.09
C THR A 3 3.24 10.28 -17.49
N PRO A 4 4.54 10.59 -17.66
CA PRO A 4 5.56 9.57 -17.87
C PRO A 4 5.64 8.52 -16.73
N TYR A 5 5.12 8.87 -15.55
CA TYR A 5 5.16 8.05 -14.34
C TYR A 5 4.01 7.02 -14.27
N ASP A 6 2.97 7.14 -15.10
CA ASP A 6 1.75 6.32 -15.02
C ASP A 6 2.05 4.81 -15.13
N ALA A 7 3.05 4.42 -15.92
CA ALA A 7 3.46 3.02 -16.07
C ALA A 7 4.10 2.49 -14.78
N ALA A 8 5.01 3.26 -14.18
CA ALA A 8 5.67 2.91 -12.93
C ALA A 8 4.66 2.83 -11.76
N MET A 9 3.72 3.78 -11.69
CA MET A 9 2.65 3.76 -10.69
C MET A 9 1.81 2.48 -10.77
N ARG A 10 1.43 2.03 -11.97
CA ARG A 10 0.65 0.79 -12.14
C ARG A 10 1.41 -0.45 -11.68
N VAL A 11 2.71 -0.51 -11.96
CA VAL A 11 3.54 -1.64 -11.51
C VAL A 11 3.59 -1.67 -9.99
N ARG A 12 3.90 -0.53 -9.35
CA ARG A 12 3.97 -0.44 -7.88
C ARG A 12 2.63 -0.69 -7.20
N GLN A 13 1.52 -0.24 -7.80
CA GLN A 13 0.20 -0.54 -7.27
C GLN A 13 -0.09 -2.05 -7.27
N ARG A 14 0.27 -2.77 -8.34
CA ARG A 14 0.10 -4.23 -8.40
C ARG A 14 0.95 -4.95 -7.36
N GLU A 15 2.20 -4.54 -7.19
CA GLU A 15 3.07 -5.09 -6.13
C GLU A 15 2.45 -4.89 -4.74
N LEU A 16 1.90 -3.70 -4.46
CA LEU A 16 1.22 -3.42 -3.19
C LEU A 16 -0.04 -4.29 -3.00
N ASP A 17 -0.82 -4.50 -4.06
CA ASP A 17 -2.01 -5.35 -4.05
C ASP A 17 -1.65 -6.83 -3.80
N GLU A 18 -0.56 -7.30 -4.41
CA GLU A 18 -0.01 -8.64 -4.21
C GLU A 18 0.44 -8.86 -2.76
N VAL A 19 1.22 -7.93 -2.20
CA VAL A 19 1.68 -7.99 -0.81
C VAL A 19 0.49 -7.93 0.16
N SER A 20 -0.49 -7.06 -0.10
CA SER A 20 -1.71 -6.97 0.71
C SER A 20 -2.50 -8.28 0.71
N THR A 21 -2.56 -8.95 -0.44
CA THR A 21 -3.21 -10.27 -0.58
C THR A 21 -2.44 -11.34 0.19
N ALA A 22 -1.11 -11.34 0.13
CA ALA A 22 -0.26 -12.27 0.89
C ALA A 22 -0.43 -12.08 2.41
N ILE A 23 -0.44 -10.84 2.91
CA ILE A 23 -0.68 -10.54 4.33
C ILE A 23 -2.04 -11.09 4.77
N ARG A 24 -3.09 -10.91 3.96
CA ARG A 24 -4.43 -11.41 4.27
C ARG A 24 -4.45 -12.94 4.32
N ALA A 25 -3.76 -13.61 3.40
CA ALA A 25 -3.66 -15.08 3.40
C ALA A 25 -2.95 -15.60 4.67
N GLU A 26 -1.79 -15.04 5.02
CA GLU A 26 -1.04 -15.44 6.22
C GLU A 26 -1.80 -15.10 7.52
N SER A 27 -2.52 -13.98 7.55
CA SER A 27 -3.42 -13.65 8.68
C SER A 27 -4.54 -14.68 8.84
N GLY A 28 -5.07 -15.19 7.73
CA GLY A 28 -6.04 -16.30 7.75
C GLY A 28 -5.43 -17.58 8.32
N THR A 29 -4.21 -17.93 7.89
CA THR A 29 -3.45 -19.07 8.45
C THR A 29 -3.24 -18.91 9.96
N LEU A 30 -2.87 -17.70 10.42
CA LEU A 30 -2.69 -17.41 11.84
C LEU A 30 -3.98 -17.64 12.64
N SER A 31 -5.12 -17.16 12.13
CA SER A 31 -6.42 -17.40 12.78
C SER A 31 -6.79 -18.88 12.88
N VAL A 32 -6.46 -19.69 11.86
CA VAL A 32 -6.65 -21.15 11.91
C VAL A 32 -5.77 -21.79 12.97
N LEU A 33 -4.48 -21.41 13.05
CA LEU A 33 -3.56 -21.91 14.06
C LEU A 33 -4.00 -21.55 15.49
N GLU A 34 -4.54 -20.34 15.68
CA GLU A 34 -5.09 -19.91 16.96
C GLU A 34 -6.30 -20.76 17.39
N GLN A 35 -7.20 -21.07 16.46
CA GLN A 35 -8.33 -21.96 16.70
C GLN A 35 -7.87 -23.38 17.08
N GLU A 36 -6.88 -23.93 16.36
CA GLU A 36 -6.30 -25.24 16.69
C GLU A 36 -5.65 -25.24 18.08
N ARG A 37 -4.99 -24.15 18.46
CA ARG A 37 -4.40 -24.02 19.79
C ARG A 37 -5.48 -23.98 20.89
N GLU A 38 -6.60 -23.30 20.65
CA GLU A 38 -7.72 -23.30 21.59
C GLU A 38 -8.39 -24.68 21.69
N ARG A 39 -8.53 -25.41 20.59
CA ARG A 39 -8.99 -26.80 20.59
C ARG A 39 -8.08 -27.70 21.41
N LEU A 40 -6.76 -27.59 21.24
CA LEU A 40 -5.78 -28.34 22.01
C LEU A 40 -5.88 -28.02 23.51
N ARG A 41 -6.03 -26.74 23.87
CA ARG A 41 -6.22 -26.30 25.27
C ARG A 41 -7.51 -26.86 25.87
N ALA A 42 -8.59 -26.88 25.11
CA ALA A 42 -9.86 -27.48 25.55
C ALA A 42 -9.71 -28.98 25.78
N ALA A 43 -9.04 -29.71 24.87
CA ALA A 43 -8.77 -31.14 25.03
C ALA A 43 -7.93 -31.43 26.27
N LEU A 44 -6.88 -30.64 26.53
CA LEU A 44 -6.05 -30.75 27.74
C LEU A 44 -6.85 -30.54 29.02
N ARG A 45 -7.76 -29.56 29.05
CA ARG A 45 -8.65 -29.34 30.21
C ARG A 45 -9.62 -30.50 30.42
N SER A 46 -10.21 -30.99 29.34
CA SER A 46 -11.14 -32.14 29.39
C SER A 46 -10.46 -33.40 29.93
N GLU A 47 -9.25 -33.71 29.44
CA GLU A 47 -8.50 -34.87 29.95
C GLU A 47 -8.12 -34.69 31.41
N ALA A 48 -7.68 -33.49 31.81
CA ALA A 48 -7.32 -33.21 33.21
C ALA A 48 -8.50 -33.43 34.15
N GLN A 49 -9.72 -33.10 33.72
CA GLN A 49 -10.94 -33.35 34.48
C GLN A 49 -11.22 -34.85 34.63
N VAL A 50 -11.19 -35.60 33.52
CA VAL A 50 -11.40 -37.06 33.54
C VAL A 50 -10.33 -37.79 34.37
N ALA A 51 -9.08 -37.36 34.26
CA ALA A 51 -7.97 -37.92 35.01
C ALA A 51 -8.13 -37.71 36.53
N ALA A 52 -8.68 -36.56 36.94
CA ALA A 52 -8.99 -36.27 38.33
C ALA A 52 -10.13 -37.15 38.87
N GLU A 53 -11.16 -37.41 38.05
CA GLU A 53 -12.30 -38.27 38.42
C GLU A 53 -11.91 -39.75 38.52
N LEU A 54 -11.03 -40.23 37.63
CA LEU A 54 -10.69 -41.65 37.52
C LEU A 54 -9.35 -42.03 38.20
N ALA A 55 -8.62 -41.07 38.74
CA ALA A 55 -7.25 -41.23 39.26
C ALA A 55 -6.28 -41.92 38.28
N LEU A 56 -6.54 -41.78 36.97
CA LEU A 56 -5.79 -42.40 35.88
C LEU A 56 -5.26 -41.31 34.96
N CYS A 57 -3.98 -41.41 34.57
CA CYS A 57 -3.33 -40.39 33.75
C CYS A 57 -2.52 -41.03 32.62
N SER A 58 -2.86 -40.72 31.38
CA SER A 58 -2.14 -41.23 30.20
C SER A 58 -0.92 -40.36 29.87
N GLN A 59 0.25 -40.74 30.41
CA GLN A 59 1.52 -40.03 30.17
C GLN A 59 1.88 -39.95 28.68
N ALA A 60 1.58 -40.99 27.91
CA ALA A 60 1.83 -41.02 26.46
C ALA A 60 0.97 -40.01 25.70
N TRP A 61 -0.31 -39.87 26.07
CA TRP A 61 -1.21 -38.88 25.49
C TRP A 61 -0.74 -37.46 25.82
N GLN A 62 -0.37 -37.19 27.06
CA GLN A 62 0.16 -35.89 27.48
C GLN A 62 1.46 -35.53 26.76
N GLY A 63 2.33 -36.51 26.52
CA GLY A 63 3.53 -36.36 25.69
C GLY A 63 3.19 -35.89 24.27
N ARG A 64 2.22 -36.55 23.62
CA ARG A 64 1.77 -36.17 22.26
C ARG A 64 1.17 -34.76 22.23
N MET A 65 0.27 -34.44 23.16
CA MET A 65 -0.38 -33.13 23.19
C MET A 65 0.62 -31.98 23.45
N ARG A 66 1.63 -32.21 24.30
CA ARG A 66 2.73 -31.25 24.47
C ARG A 66 3.57 -31.10 23.21
N GLY A 67 3.82 -32.19 22.48
CA GLY A 67 4.48 -32.16 21.16
C GLY A 67 3.71 -31.29 20.17
N GLN A 68 2.43 -31.60 19.97
CA GLN A 68 1.52 -30.84 19.10
C GLN A 68 1.44 -29.35 19.49
N GLY A 69 1.39 -29.04 20.79
CA GLY A 69 1.39 -27.66 21.27
C GLY A 69 2.67 -26.89 20.94
N ARG A 70 3.84 -27.56 20.99
CA ARG A 70 5.11 -26.96 20.56
C ARG A 70 5.15 -26.74 19.06
N GLU A 71 4.70 -27.70 18.26
CA GLU A 71 4.63 -27.59 16.80
C GLU A 71 3.73 -26.43 16.37
N LEU A 72 2.54 -26.31 16.96
CA LEU A 72 1.64 -25.18 16.72
C LEU A 72 2.28 -23.83 17.11
N GLY A 73 3.04 -23.80 18.22
CA GLY A 73 3.76 -22.60 18.64
C GLY A 73 4.86 -22.19 17.65
N VAL A 74 5.62 -23.15 17.12
CA VAL A 74 6.65 -22.91 16.10
C VAL A 74 6.01 -22.40 14.80
N LEU A 75 4.94 -23.04 14.34
CA LEU A 75 4.21 -22.61 13.13
C LEU A 75 3.64 -21.20 13.30
N GLN A 76 3.08 -20.89 14.47
CA GLN A 76 2.55 -19.56 14.78
C GLN A 76 3.67 -18.50 14.69
N ALA A 77 4.83 -18.77 15.28
CA ALA A 77 5.98 -17.86 15.21
C ALA A 77 6.45 -17.63 13.76
N GLN A 78 6.52 -18.69 12.95
CA GLN A 78 6.91 -18.61 11.53
C GLN A 78 5.91 -17.82 10.68
N VAL A 79 4.60 -17.99 10.92
CA VAL A 79 3.57 -17.19 10.24
C VAL A 79 3.68 -15.72 10.65
N GLN A 80 3.88 -15.46 11.94
CA GLN A 80 4.02 -14.10 12.44
C GLN A 80 5.24 -13.38 11.84
N GLU A 81 6.39 -14.07 11.76
CA GLU A 81 7.61 -13.55 11.14
C GLU A 81 7.38 -13.23 9.64
N ARG A 82 6.69 -14.12 8.91
CA ARG A 82 6.32 -13.86 7.51
C ARG A 82 5.41 -12.65 7.36
N ILE A 83 4.41 -12.48 8.23
CA ILE A 83 3.54 -11.30 8.22
C ILE A 83 4.35 -10.03 8.45
N GLU A 84 5.29 -10.05 9.40
CA GLU A 84 6.11 -8.87 9.68
C GLU A 84 7.02 -8.51 8.51
N HIS A 85 7.67 -9.52 7.90
CA HIS A 85 8.44 -9.30 6.69
C HIS A 85 7.60 -8.73 5.54
N LEU A 86 6.39 -9.25 5.32
CA LEU A 86 5.48 -8.71 4.30
C LEU A 86 5.06 -7.26 4.59
N ARG A 87 4.93 -6.88 5.87
CA ARG A 87 4.63 -5.50 6.25
C ARG A 87 5.79 -4.57 5.96
N GLU A 88 7.03 -4.99 6.22
CA GLU A 88 8.22 -4.22 5.84
C GLU A 88 8.26 -3.98 4.33
N VAL A 89 8.01 -5.02 3.53
CA VAL A 89 7.92 -4.92 2.08
C VAL A 89 6.80 -3.97 1.65
N ALA A 90 5.63 -4.03 2.29
CA ALA A 90 4.52 -3.13 2.00
C ALA A 90 4.87 -1.66 2.29
N ILE A 91 5.58 -1.40 3.40
CA ILE A 91 6.01 -0.05 3.79
C ILE A 91 6.97 0.54 2.73
N ASP A 92 7.94 -0.26 2.28
CA ASP A 92 8.90 0.17 1.25
C ASP A 92 8.21 0.42 -0.11
N ALA A 93 7.33 -0.49 -0.53
CA ALA A 93 6.54 -0.34 -1.75
C ALA A 93 5.66 0.91 -1.72
N TYR A 94 5.01 1.17 -0.58
CA TYR A 94 4.19 2.37 -0.39
C TYR A 94 5.03 3.66 -0.41
N GLY A 95 6.18 3.68 0.26
CA GLY A 95 7.10 4.82 0.24
C GLY A 95 7.57 5.14 -1.19
N THR A 96 7.92 4.11 -1.95
CA THR A 96 8.31 4.23 -3.35
C THR A 96 7.15 4.76 -4.21
N LEU A 97 5.96 4.16 -4.11
CA LEU A 97 4.76 4.64 -4.82
C LEU A 97 4.48 6.12 -4.52
N ARG A 98 4.58 6.52 -3.25
CA ARG A 98 4.31 7.90 -2.83
C ARG A 98 5.31 8.90 -3.43
N SER A 99 6.57 8.53 -3.55
CA SER A 99 7.58 9.37 -4.21
C SER A 99 7.26 9.55 -5.71
N ILE A 100 6.83 8.48 -6.39
CA ILE A 100 6.43 8.52 -7.80
C ILE A 100 5.19 9.40 -7.99
N GLU A 101 4.19 9.27 -7.11
CA GLU A 101 3.00 10.12 -7.12
C GLU A 101 3.34 11.61 -7.00
N THR A 102 4.29 11.93 -6.12
CA THR A 102 4.75 13.30 -5.90
C THR A 102 5.42 13.84 -7.16
N ALA A 103 6.33 13.07 -7.77
CA ALA A 103 6.98 13.44 -9.03
C ALA A 103 5.96 13.63 -10.18
N ALA A 104 4.94 12.78 -10.24
CA ALA A 104 3.87 12.89 -11.23
C ALA A 104 3.03 14.15 -11.04
N GLU A 105 2.75 14.53 -9.79
CA GLU A 105 2.03 15.75 -9.46
C GLU A 105 2.84 17.01 -9.80
N ASP A 106 4.13 17.03 -9.48
CA ASP A 106 5.00 18.15 -9.82
C ASP A 106 5.13 18.31 -11.34
N TYR A 107 5.24 17.20 -12.09
CA TYR A 107 5.20 17.23 -13.55
C TYR A 107 3.90 17.83 -14.09
N ARG A 108 2.75 17.51 -13.48
CA ARG A 108 1.45 18.08 -13.88
C ARG A 108 1.40 19.59 -13.65
N ARG A 109 1.92 20.07 -12.52
CA ARG A 109 1.99 21.49 -12.20
C ARG A 109 2.89 22.25 -13.16
N ASP A 110 4.05 21.68 -13.47
CA ASP A 110 4.99 22.29 -14.41
C ASP A 110 4.41 22.36 -15.82
N ALA A 111 3.78 21.30 -16.31
CA ALA A 111 3.12 21.30 -17.60
C ALA A 111 2.00 22.37 -17.68
N ALA A 112 1.16 22.46 -16.65
CA ALA A 112 0.10 23.46 -16.57
C ALA A 112 0.66 24.89 -16.54
N ARG A 113 1.78 25.11 -15.84
CA ARG A 113 2.46 26.41 -15.81
C ARG A 113 3.04 26.80 -17.16
N VAL A 114 3.64 25.84 -17.87
CA VAL A 114 4.17 26.07 -19.23
C VAL A 114 3.05 26.42 -20.21
N GLU A 115 1.92 25.70 -20.14
CA GLU A 115 0.73 25.96 -20.95
C GLU A 115 0.16 27.36 -20.67
N ALA A 116 -0.07 27.71 -19.41
CA ALA A 116 -0.55 29.04 -19.01
C ALA A 116 0.41 30.17 -19.45
N SER A 117 1.72 29.95 -19.34
CA SER A 117 2.72 30.93 -19.80
C SER A 117 2.69 31.12 -21.31
N ALA A 118 2.42 30.06 -22.09
CA ALA A 118 2.29 30.14 -23.53
C ALA A 118 1.00 30.88 -23.94
N GLU A 119 -0.12 30.60 -23.27
CA GLU A 119 -1.39 31.31 -23.48
C GLU A 119 -1.29 32.82 -23.16
N GLN A 120 -0.63 33.15 -22.06
CA GLN A 120 -0.40 34.55 -21.68
C GLN A 120 0.49 35.26 -22.69
N SER A 121 1.59 34.63 -23.13
CA SER A 121 2.49 35.22 -24.14
C SER A 121 1.76 35.47 -25.45
N ALA A 122 0.92 34.53 -25.90
CA ALA A 122 0.10 34.71 -27.10
C ALA A 122 -0.92 35.85 -26.95
N SER A 123 -1.51 36.01 -25.76
CA SER A 123 -2.44 37.10 -25.46
C SER A 123 -1.75 38.46 -25.45
N ASP A 124 -0.56 38.54 -24.86
CA ASP A 124 0.25 39.76 -24.80
C ASP A 124 0.70 40.20 -26.20
N ASP A 125 1.12 39.25 -27.05
CA ASP A 125 1.49 39.51 -28.45
C ASP A 125 0.31 40.08 -29.25
N LEU A 126 -0.88 39.50 -29.11
CA LEU A 126 -2.10 40.00 -29.75
C LEU A 126 -2.47 41.40 -29.25
N GLY A 127 -2.37 41.63 -27.94
CA GLY A 127 -2.57 42.93 -27.31
C GLY A 127 -1.60 43.99 -27.83
N ALA A 128 -0.31 43.66 -27.93
CA ALA A 128 0.72 44.54 -28.46
C ALA A 128 0.47 44.91 -29.93
N VAL A 129 0.08 43.94 -30.77
CA VAL A 129 -0.29 44.19 -32.17
C VAL A 129 -1.51 45.11 -32.27
N ALA A 130 -2.55 44.88 -31.47
CA ALA A 130 -3.74 45.72 -31.46
C ALA A 130 -3.42 47.17 -31.01
N PHE A 131 -2.60 47.32 -29.97
CA PHE A 131 -2.14 48.61 -29.49
C PHE A 131 -1.32 49.37 -30.55
N LEU A 132 -0.37 48.70 -31.22
CA LEU A 132 0.43 49.30 -32.29
C LEU A 132 -0.44 49.73 -33.48
N LYS A 133 -1.45 48.93 -33.85
CA LYS A 133 -2.41 49.30 -34.90
C LYS A 133 -3.22 50.54 -34.52
N ALA A 134 -3.77 50.59 -33.30
CA ALA A 134 -4.52 51.75 -32.80
C ALA A 134 -3.65 53.02 -32.76
N ARG A 135 -2.39 52.92 -32.32
CA ARG A 135 -1.46 54.05 -32.34
C ARG A 135 -1.19 54.56 -33.77
N ARG A 136 -1.13 53.64 -34.75
CA ARG A 136 -0.93 53.99 -36.16
C ARG A 136 -2.16 54.66 -36.78
N SER A 137 -3.38 54.26 -36.43
CA SER A 137 -4.60 54.92 -36.92
C SER A 137 -4.72 56.34 -36.38
N ILE A 138 -4.49 56.54 -35.07
CA ILE A 138 -4.49 57.87 -34.45
C ILE A 138 -3.46 58.80 -35.10
N ARG A 139 -2.24 58.31 -35.37
CA ARG A 139 -1.21 59.08 -36.09
C ARG A 139 -1.61 59.43 -37.53
N ARG A 140 -2.39 58.58 -38.20
CA ARG A 140 -2.89 58.86 -39.56
C ARG A 140 -4.01 59.91 -39.56
N GLU A 141 -4.83 59.96 -38.51
CA GLU A 141 -5.92 60.94 -38.36
C GLU A 141 -5.44 62.32 -37.90
N ASN A 142 -4.28 62.41 -37.22
CA ASN A 142 -3.63 63.67 -36.86
C ASN A 142 -2.24 63.81 -37.51
N PRO A 143 -2.16 64.16 -38.80
CA PRO A 143 -0.89 64.47 -39.46
C PRO A 143 -0.47 65.89 -39.09
N ARG A 144 0.32 66.03 -38.01
CA ARG A 144 1.15 67.22 -37.80
C ARG A 144 2.60 66.84 -38.03
#